data_AF-A0AAV5NFG0-F1
#
_entry.id   AF-A0AAV5NFG0-F1
#
_cell.length_a   1.000
_cell.length_b   1.000
_cell.length_c   1.000
_cell.angle_alpha   90.00
_cell.angle_beta   90.00
_cell.angle_gamma   90.00
#
_symmetry.space_group_name_H-M   'P 1'
#
loop_
_entity.id
_entity.type
_entity.pdbx_description
1 polymer ?
#
loop_
_entity_poly.entity_id
_entity_poly.type
_entity_poly.pdbx_seq_one_letter_code
_entity_poly.pdbx_strand_id
1 'polypeptide(L)'
;MTRQSVRLRVTEASFKWWHGLILGLLLAYVPGSLLVGGVLLLPLIVLRFIDPDADRQRIMIVLFYLGAVMVHPLREAWLSHGDWEACTQQIMQPMLLVMDWMAVGVAWLVAEASAIGARLWYADYVRRERRAIEKKIDALREEWLTSDGERQP
;
A
#
# COMPACT_ATOMS: atom_id res chain seq x y z
N MET A 1 -11.70 -36.82 -15.45
CA MET A 1 -12.05 -35.79 -14.46
C MET A 1 -10.88 -35.59 -13.52
N THR A 2 -10.05 -34.58 -13.76
CA THR A 2 -8.84 -34.27 -12.95
C THR A 2 -8.90 -32.80 -12.54
N ARG A 3 -9.21 -32.56 -11.26
CA ARG A 3 -9.14 -31.22 -10.63
C ARG A 3 -7.66 -30.85 -10.46
N GLN A 4 -7.18 -29.90 -11.26
CA GLN A 4 -5.90 -29.22 -11.00
C GLN A 4 -6.07 -28.28 -9.80
N SER A 5 -5.49 -28.66 -8.66
CA SER A 5 -5.29 -27.77 -7.52
C SER A 5 -4.22 -26.73 -7.88
N VAL A 6 -4.64 -25.48 -8.12
CA VAL A 6 -3.73 -24.34 -8.27
C VAL A 6 -3.12 -24.04 -6.90
N ARG A 7 -1.92 -24.58 -6.66
CA ARG A 7 -1.14 -24.28 -5.46
C ARG A 7 -0.46 -22.92 -5.68
N LEU A 8 -1.03 -21.85 -5.13
CA LEU A 8 -0.38 -20.55 -5.05
C LEU A 8 0.88 -20.71 -4.19
N ARG A 9 2.04 -20.82 -4.85
CA ARG A 9 3.34 -20.69 -4.19
C ARG A 9 3.51 -19.24 -3.80
N VAL A 10 3.18 -18.92 -2.55
CA VAL A 10 3.75 -17.75 -1.89
C VAL A 10 5.26 -17.95 -1.95
N THR A 11 5.96 -17.13 -2.72
CA THR A 11 7.42 -17.08 -2.70
C THR A 11 7.82 -16.61 -1.32
N GLU A 12 8.14 -17.55 -0.43
CA GLU A 12 8.92 -17.23 0.76
C GLU A 12 10.18 -16.52 0.27
N ALA A 13 10.32 -15.25 0.62
CA ALA A 13 11.52 -14.49 0.35
C ALA A 13 12.65 -15.14 1.15
N SER A 14 13.36 -16.07 0.51
CA SER A 14 14.48 -16.78 1.10
C SER A 14 15.53 -15.74 1.51
N PHE A 15 15.67 -15.55 2.82
CA PHE A 15 16.66 -14.66 3.42
C PHE A 15 18.06 -15.21 3.11
N LYS A 16 18.65 -14.75 1.99
CA LYS A 16 19.96 -15.21 1.55
C LYS A 16 21.01 -14.75 2.56
N TRP A 17 21.92 -15.64 2.95
CA TRP A 17 23.01 -15.41 3.92
C TRP A 17 23.81 -14.11 3.69
N TRP A 18 23.95 -13.67 2.43
CA TRP A 18 24.55 -12.39 2.07
C TRP A 18 23.84 -11.16 2.65
N HIS A 19 22.53 -11.20 2.89
CA HIS A 19 21.79 -10.12 3.58
C HIS A 19 22.24 -9.99 5.03
N GLY A 20 22.54 -11.11 5.70
CA GLY A 20 23.11 -11.11 7.05
C GLY A 20 24.52 -10.51 7.09
N LEU A 21 25.31 -10.71 6.05
CA LEU A 21 26.62 -10.09 5.88
C LEU A 21 26.53 -8.57 5.69
N ILE A 22 25.58 -8.11 4.88
CA ILE A 22 25.30 -6.68 4.69
C ILE A 22 24.77 -6.05 5.99
N LEU A 23 23.82 -6.70 6.66
CA LEU A 23 23.30 -6.27 7.96
C LEU A 23 24.39 -6.22 9.02
N GLY A 24 25.26 -7.24 9.08
CA GLY A 24 26.39 -7.29 10.01
C GLY A 24 27.45 -6.23 9.71
N LEU A 25 27.72 -5.95 8.43
CA LEU A 25 28.64 -4.88 8.02
C LEU A 25 28.06 -3.50 8.37
N LEU A 26 26.76 -3.28 8.12
CA LEU A 26 26.07 -2.05 8.53
C LEU A 26 26.09 -1.88 10.05
N LEU A 27 25.85 -2.97 10.80
CA LEU A 27 25.86 -2.97 12.26
C LEU A 27 27.25 -2.65 12.82
N ALA A 28 28.30 -3.17 12.19
CA ALA A 28 29.69 -2.93 12.59
C ALA A 28 30.18 -1.53 12.22
N TYR A 29 29.70 -0.95 11.11
CA TYR A 29 30.16 0.36 10.63
C TYR A 29 29.35 1.52 11.20
N VAL A 30 28.03 1.35 11.38
CA VAL A 30 27.14 2.39 11.89
C VAL A 30 26.04 1.81 12.78
N PRO A 31 26.34 1.49 14.06
CA PRO A 31 25.37 0.93 14.98
C PRO A 31 24.21 1.91 15.27
N GLY A 32 24.46 3.23 15.22
CA GLY A 32 23.47 4.27 15.47
C GLY A 32 22.36 4.31 14.41
N SER A 33 22.71 4.35 13.13
CA SER A 33 21.73 4.40 12.02
C SER A 33 20.87 3.15 11.92
N LEU A 34 21.36 2.00 12.37
CA LEU A 34 20.57 0.76 12.41
C LEU A 34 19.50 0.82 13.52
N LEU A 35 19.83 1.47 14.64
CA LEU A 35 18.88 1.75 15.72
C LEU A 35 17.83 2.78 15.26
N VAL A 36 18.25 3.81 14.55
CA VAL A 36 17.37 4.82 13.92
C VAL A 36 16.37 4.11 13.01
N GLY A 37 16.85 3.30 12.06
CA GLY A 37 16.00 2.53 11.14
C GLY A 37 15.06 1.54 11.86
N GLY A 38 15.53 0.88 12.92
CA GLY A 38 14.70 -0.04 13.71
C GLY A 38 13.53 0.66 14.40
N VAL A 39 13.78 1.82 15.03
CA VAL A 39 12.75 2.60 15.72
C VAL A 39 11.76 3.20 14.73
N LEU A 40 12.26 3.68 13.61
CA LEU A 40 11.48 4.22 12.50
C LEU A 40 10.58 3.16 11.81
N LEU A 41 10.87 1.87 11.99
CA LEU A 41 10.03 0.78 11.50
C LEU A 41 9.00 0.28 12.54
N LEU A 42 9.04 0.74 13.79
CA LEU A 42 8.05 0.37 14.82
C LEU A 42 6.60 0.62 14.39
N PRO A 43 6.26 1.76 13.78
CA PRO A 43 4.88 2.04 13.36
C PRO A 43 4.35 1.00 12.37
N LEU A 44 5.20 0.47 11.48
CA LEU A 44 4.85 -0.62 10.55
C LEU A 44 4.58 -1.93 11.28
N ILE A 45 5.37 -2.26 12.30
CA ILE A 45 5.17 -3.45 13.12
C ILE A 45 3.83 -3.36 13.84
N VAL A 46 3.54 -2.20 14.45
CA VAL A 46 2.25 -1.95 15.12
C VAL A 46 1.09 -2.06 14.13
N LEU A 47 1.23 -1.47 12.94
CA LEU A 47 0.22 -1.57 11.89
C LEU A 47 -0.04 -3.03 11.49
N ARG A 48 1.02 -3.85 11.39
CA ARG A 48 0.92 -5.28 11.06
C ARG A 48 0.18 -6.08 12.14
N PHE A 49 0.28 -5.68 13.41
CA PHE A 49 -0.48 -6.30 14.50
C PHE A 49 -1.95 -5.87 14.52
N ILE A 50 -2.25 -4.62 14.15
CA ILE A 50 -3.62 -4.09 14.13
C ILE A 50 -4.40 -4.62 12.92
N ASP A 51 -3.78 -4.65 11.74
CA ASP A 51 -4.40 -5.12 10.50
C ASP A 51 -3.47 -6.10 9.74
N PRO A 52 -3.51 -7.39 10.09
CA PRO A 52 -2.73 -8.42 9.42
C PRO A 52 -3.24 -8.76 8.00
N ASP A 53 -4.46 -8.35 7.65
CA ASP A 53 -5.07 -8.58 6.34
C ASP A 53 -5.06 -7.32 5.46
N ALA A 54 -4.23 -6.33 5.83
CA ALA A 54 -4.08 -5.09 5.10
C ALA A 54 -3.81 -5.34 3.61
N ASP A 55 -4.67 -4.74 2.78
CA ASP A 55 -4.64 -4.91 1.33
C ASP A 55 -3.29 -4.47 0.74
N ARG A 56 -2.82 -5.14 -0.32
CA ARG A 56 -1.47 -4.88 -0.90
C ARG A 56 -1.28 -3.42 -1.32
N GLN A 57 -2.36 -2.78 -1.76
CA GLN A 57 -2.38 -1.36 -2.12
C GLN A 57 -2.18 -0.45 -0.90
N ARG A 58 -2.76 -0.77 0.25
CA ARG A 58 -2.58 0.00 1.50
C ARG A 58 -1.13 -0.06 1.97
N ILE A 59 -0.55 -1.27 1.97
CA ILE A 59 0.85 -1.47 2.37
C ILE A 59 1.79 -0.64 1.48
N MET A 60 1.53 -0.58 0.17
CA MET A 60 2.36 0.21 -0.75
C MET A 60 2.28 1.71 -0.47
N ILE A 61 1.09 2.25 -0.17
CA ILE A 61 0.90 3.67 0.19
C ILE A 61 1.63 3.99 1.49
N VAL A 62 1.49 3.14 2.51
CA VAL A 62 2.17 3.29 3.80
C VAL A 62 3.69 3.27 3.64
N LEU A 63 4.23 2.32 2.87
CA LEU A 63 5.67 2.24 2.60
C LEU A 63 6.19 3.48 1.86
N PHE A 64 5.40 4.06 0.95
CA PHE A 64 5.80 5.26 0.22
C PHE A 64 5.89 6.49 1.15
N TYR A 65 4.87 6.70 1.98
CA TYR A 65 4.86 7.80 2.95
C TYR A 65 5.93 7.65 4.02
N LEU A 66 6.10 6.43 4.53
CA LEU A 66 7.17 6.13 5.48
C LEU A 66 8.52 6.43 4.83
N GLY A 67 8.78 5.89 3.63
CA GLY A 67 10.02 6.15 2.89
C GLY A 67 10.32 7.64 2.70
N ALA A 68 9.31 8.47 2.43
CA ALA A 68 9.47 9.92 2.31
C ALA A 68 9.91 10.59 3.63
N VAL A 69 9.36 10.15 4.75
CA VAL A 69 9.67 10.69 6.09
C VAL A 69 11.02 10.21 6.58
N MET A 70 11.42 8.98 6.20
CA MET A 70 12.73 8.41 6.50
C MET A 70 13.90 9.16 5.87
N VAL A 71 13.71 9.85 4.74
CA VAL A 71 14.82 10.47 4.00
C VAL A 71 15.58 11.48 4.85
N HIS A 72 14.87 12.29 5.63
CA HIS A 72 15.45 13.36 6.43
C HIS A 72 16.33 12.83 7.58
N PRO A 73 15.82 11.99 8.51
CA PRO A 73 16.64 11.44 9.58
C PRO A 73 17.79 10.58 9.05
N LEU A 74 17.59 9.84 7.95
CA LEU A 74 18.63 9.00 7.36
C LEU A 74 19.76 9.85 6.76
N ARG A 75 19.43 10.99 6.14
CA ARG A 75 20.42 11.98 5.65
C ARG A 75 21.20 12.62 6.78
N GLU A 76 20.54 12.99 7.86
CA GLU A 76 21.19 13.55 9.04
C GLU A 76 22.11 12.54 9.74
N ALA A 77 21.66 11.30 9.88
CA ALA A 77 22.49 10.20 10.41
C ALA A 77 23.68 9.87 9.52
N TRP A 78 23.55 10.06 8.19
CA TRP A 78 24.67 9.94 7.26
C TRP A 78 25.69 11.08 7.43
N LEU A 79 25.21 12.31 7.65
CA LEU A 79 26.08 13.48 7.86
C LEU A 79 26.83 13.43 9.20
N SER A 80 26.25 12.82 10.23
CA SER A 80 26.90 12.60 11.52
C SER A 80 27.92 11.46 11.51
N HIS A 81 28.24 10.88 10.35
CA HIS A 81 29.17 9.75 10.19
C HIS A 81 28.82 8.54 11.06
N GLY A 82 27.56 8.41 11.48
CA GLY A 82 27.12 7.30 12.32
C GLY A 82 27.50 7.42 13.80
N ASP A 83 27.83 8.62 14.28
CA ASP A 83 28.16 8.85 15.68
C ASP A 83 26.99 8.45 16.59
N TRP A 84 27.29 7.63 17.60
CA TRP A 84 26.31 6.97 18.45
C TRP A 84 25.51 7.97 19.30
N GLU A 85 26.19 8.98 19.82
CA GLU A 85 25.58 10.01 20.67
C GLU A 85 24.63 10.90 19.84
N ALA A 86 25.03 11.27 18.63
CA ALA A 86 24.18 12.02 17.70
C ALA A 86 22.93 11.21 17.29
N CYS A 87 23.09 9.93 16.96
CA CYS A 87 21.96 9.08 16.57
C CYS A 87 20.98 8.84 17.71
N THR A 88 21.46 8.63 18.95
CA THR A 88 20.59 8.42 20.11
C THR A 88 19.83 9.69 20.50
N GLN A 89 20.48 10.86 20.44
CA GLN A 89 19.81 12.14 20.62
C GLN A 89 18.72 12.36 19.57
N GLN A 90 18.99 11.98 18.32
CA GLN A 90 18.06 12.13 17.21
C GLN A 90 16.80 11.24 17.36
N ILE A 91 16.97 9.99 17.83
CA ILE A 91 15.84 9.08 18.12
C ILE A 91 15.01 9.58 19.32
N MET A 92 15.66 10.21 20.29
CA MET A 92 15.00 10.82 21.44
C MET A 92 14.28 12.13 21.09
N GLN A 93 14.42 12.65 19.87
CA GLN A 93 13.70 13.86 19.47
C GLN A 93 12.20 13.56 19.35
N PRO A 94 11.36 14.16 20.19
CA PRO A 94 9.92 13.90 20.19
C PRO A 94 9.27 14.31 18.87
N MET A 95 9.82 15.32 18.20
CA MET A 95 9.31 15.81 16.92
C MET A 95 9.46 14.78 15.80
N LEU A 96 10.59 14.07 15.75
CA LEU A 96 10.84 13.01 14.75
C LEU A 96 9.88 11.84 14.95
N LEU A 97 9.70 11.41 16.20
CA LEU A 97 8.75 10.35 16.56
C LEU A 97 7.32 10.75 16.17
N VAL A 98 6.87 11.96 16.53
CA VAL A 98 5.53 12.44 16.19
C VAL A 98 5.32 12.49 14.68
N MET A 99 6.30 13.01 13.93
CA MET A 99 6.23 13.05 12.46
C MET A 99 6.07 11.66 11.86
N ASP A 100 6.79 10.66 12.38
CA ASP A 100 6.75 9.30 11.87
C ASP A 100 5.40 8.60 12.15
N TRP A 101 4.88 8.77 13.37
CA TRP A 101 3.54 8.29 13.73
C TRP A 101 2.42 9.00 12.94
N MET A 102 2.54 10.32 12.75
CA MET A 102 1.61 11.10 11.94
C MET A 102 1.67 10.68 10.47
N ALA A 103 2.85 10.35 9.94
CA ALA A 103 3.01 9.88 8.58
C ALA A 103 2.28 8.55 8.35
N VAL A 104 2.41 7.60 9.27
CA VAL A 104 1.66 6.35 9.20
C VAL A 104 0.16 6.58 9.33
N GLY A 105 -0.27 7.48 10.22
CA GLY A 105 -1.68 7.86 10.36
C GLY A 105 -2.26 8.50 9.09
N VAL A 106 -1.54 9.44 8.47
CA VAL A 106 -1.92 10.08 7.21
C VAL A 106 -1.95 9.05 6.08
N ALA A 107 -0.93 8.19 5.99
CA ALA A 107 -0.88 7.15 4.97
C ALA A 107 -2.06 6.18 5.10
N TRP A 108 -2.46 5.84 6.33
CA TRP A 108 -3.65 5.05 6.59
C TRP A 108 -4.93 5.73 6.11
N LEU A 109 -5.12 7.01 6.43
CA LEU A 109 -6.28 7.79 5.97
C LEU A 109 -6.34 7.88 4.45
N VAL A 110 -5.21 8.12 3.80
CA VAL A 110 -5.10 8.16 2.32
C VAL A 110 -5.44 6.79 1.73
N ALA A 111 -4.95 5.70 2.35
CA ALA A 111 -5.26 4.34 1.92
C ALA A 111 -6.76 4.03 2.04
N GLU A 112 -7.41 4.41 3.15
CA GLU A 112 -8.85 4.24 3.35
C GLU A 112 -9.66 5.07 2.33
N ALA A 113 -9.29 6.35 2.16
CA ALA A 113 -9.93 7.23 1.19
C ALA A 113 -9.83 6.69 -0.25
N SER A 114 -8.67 6.13 -0.61
CA SER A 114 -8.46 5.52 -1.93
C SER A 114 -9.34 4.27 -2.15
N ALA A 115 -9.52 3.45 -1.12
CA ALA A 115 -10.35 2.25 -1.19
C ALA A 115 -11.84 2.63 -1.32
N ILE A 116 -12.31 3.63 -0.58
CA ILE A 116 -13.67 4.16 -0.70
C ILE A 116 -13.88 4.77 -2.09
N GLY A 117 -12.93 5.58 -2.57
CA GLY A 117 -12.99 6.17 -3.90
C GLY A 117 -13.06 5.14 -5.02
N ALA A 118 -12.27 4.07 -4.93
CA ALA A 118 -12.31 2.96 -5.90
C ALA A 118 -13.67 2.25 -5.92
N ARG A 119 -14.27 2.01 -4.74
CA ARG A 119 -15.60 1.40 -4.64
C ARG A 119 -16.70 2.29 -5.22
N LEU A 120 -16.64 3.60 -4.95
CA LEU A 120 -17.58 4.58 -5.52
C LEU A 120 -17.45 4.64 -7.04
N TRP A 121 -16.21 4.70 -7.56
CA TRP A 121 -15.95 4.71 -9.00
C TRP A 121 -16.48 3.46 -9.69
N TYR A 122 -16.23 2.28 -9.11
CA TYR A 122 -16.72 1.01 -9.67
C TYR A 122 -18.26 0.94 -9.65
N ALA A 123 -18.90 1.41 -8.57
CA ALA A 123 -20.35 1.48 -8.48
C ALA A 123 -20.95 2.40 -9.56
N ASP A 124 -20.32 3.55 -9.81
CA ASP A 124 -20.76 4.48 -10.86
C ASP A 124 -20.51 3.95 -12.26
N TYR A 125 -19.39 3.25 -12.47
CA TYR A 125 -19.08 2.59 -13.74
C TYR A 125 -20.13 1.52 -14.10
N VAL A 126 -20.45 0.62 -13.17
CA VAL A 126 -21.46 -0.43 -13.37
C VAL A 126 -22.85 0.17 -13.64
N ARG A 127 -23.22 1.26 -12.95
CA ARG A 127 -24.49 1.97 -13.21
C ARG A 127 -24.54 2.56 -14.62
N ARG A 128 -23.43 3.08 -15.13
CA ARG A 128 -23.35 3.61 -16.51
C ARG A 128 -23.44 2.50 -17.53
N GLU A 129 -22.74 1.39 -17.34
CA GLU A 129 -22.84 0.23 -18.23
C GLU A 129 -24.25 -0.35 -18.26
N ARG A 130 -24.91 -0.49 -17.09
CA ARG A 130 -26.29 -0.96 -17.02
C ARG A 130 -27.23 -0.06 -17.84
N ARG A 131 -27.13 1.26 -17.68
CA ARG A 131 -27.94 2.22 -18.46
C ARG A 131 -27.64 2.15 -19.97
N ALA A 132 -26.40 1.91 -20.35
CA ALA A 132 -26.03 1.77 -21.76
C ALA A 132 -26.62 0.50 -22.39
N ILE A 133 -26.63 -0.61 -21.65
CA ILE A 133 -27.25 -1.87 -22.07
C ILE A 133 -28.77 -1.71 -22.14
N GLU A 134 -29.38 -1.09 -21.13
CA GLU A 134 -30.84 -0.86 -21.05
C GLU A 134 -31.33 -0.02 -22.23
N LYS A 135 -30.59 1.05 -22.59
CA LYS A 135 -30.86 1.83 -23.82
C LYS A 135 -30.78 1.01 -25.10
N LYS A 136 -29.82 0.09 -25.20
CA LYS A 136 -29.69 -0.79 -26.38
C LYS A 136 -30.86 -1.78 -26.45
N ILE A 137 -31.30 -2.30 -25.31
CA ILE A 137 -32.46 -3.19 -25.23
C ILE A 137 -33.73 -2.44 -25.64
N ASP A 138 -33.92 -1.19 -25.17
CA ASP A 138 -35.08 -0.39 -25.52
C ASP A 138 -35.10 -0.02 -27.01
N ALA A 139 -33.95 0.38 -27.58
CA ALA A 139 -33.84 0.65 -29.01
C ALA A 139 -34.16 -0.58 -29.87
N LEU A 140 -33.63 -1.76 -29.51
CA LEU A 140 -33.95 -3.01 -30.19
C LEU A 140 -35.43 -3.39 -30.02
N ARG A 141 -36.00 -3.17 -28.84
CA ARG A 141 -37.44 -3.40 -28.60
C ARG A 141 -38.30 -2.51 -29.49
N GLU A 142 -37.92 -1.26 -29.66
CA GLU A 142 -38.64 -0.28 -30.49
C GLU A 142 -38.56 -0.64 -31.97
N GLU A 143 -37.38 -1.05 -32.49
CA GLU A 143 -37.20 -1.56 -33.86
C GLU A 143 -38.05 -2.81 -34.14
N TRP A 144 -38.05 -3.78 -33.22
CA TRP A 144 -38.78 -5.03 -33.45
C TRP A 144 -40.30 -4.86 -33.31
N LEU A 145 -40.78 -4.06 -32.35
CA LEU A 145 -42.21 -3.77 -32.18
C LEU A 145 -42.81 -2.93 -33.31
N THR A 146 -42.03 -2.02 -33.91
CA THR A 146 -42.48 -1.28 -35.09
C THR A 146 -42.48 -2.15 -36.35
N SER A 147 -41.54 -3.10 -36.49
CA SER A 147 -41.48 -4.02 -37.62
C SER A 147 -42.62 -5.06 -37.68
N ASP A 148 -43.17 -5.46 -36.53
CA ASP A 148 -44.31 -6.38 -36.45
C ASP A 148 -45.66 -5.67 -36.75
N GLY A 149 -45.72 -4.34 -36.59
CA GLY A 149 -46.92 -3.54 -36.90
C GLY A 149 -47.16 -3.31 -38.39
N GLU A 150 -46.12 -3.36 -39.22
CA GLU A 150 -46.24 -3.21 -40.69
C GLU A 150 -46.58 -4.52 -41.43
N ARG A 151 -46.69 -5.65 -40.71
CA ARG A 151 -47.13 -6.96 -41.24
C ARG A 151 -48.57 -7.32 -40.89
N GLN A 152 -49.48 -6.35 -40.94
CA GLN A 152 -50.91 -6.67 -41.05
C GLN A 152 -51.41 -6.29 -42.47
N PRO A 153 -52.17 -7.20 -43.12
CA PRO A 153 -52.51 -7.15 -44.55
C PRO A 153 -53.44 -6.00 -44.95
#